data_AF-T0R5G1-F1
#
_entry.id   AF-T0R5G1-F1
#
_cell.length_a   1.000
_cell.length_b   1.000
_cell.length_c   1.000
_cell.angle_alpha   90.00
_cell.angle_beta   90.00
_cell.angle_gamma   90.00
#
_symmetry.space_group_name_H-M   'P 1'
#
loop_
_entity.id
_entity.type
_entity.pdbx_description
1 polymer ?
#
loop_
_entity_poly.entity_id
_entity_poly.type
_entity_poly.pdbx_seq_one_letter_code
_entity_poly.pdbx_strand_id
1 'polypeptide(L)'
;MIKLLLLVNFLFANSNSDFEAQVKHRLQEEVLFEYLPGLQASLGECEDENCLIENSDHLSLKTKDDEVCLPYTQCGFYNCMEKKYGCSEVGVNYFTGLAFPTCSTYLENIKKNYFTEKGIQWIYSVMVCLQKGLIDECEVRGNCQKETKKKTCDYITDFTLDFHPGCYINSGVGVCHLPMKDKLNIWRTVSKYLTKDERKQAYKVVFNCILPTTNF
;
A
#
# COMPACT_ATOMS: atom_id res chain seq x y z
N MET A 1 -17.48 -21.28 30.50
CA MET A 1 -17.25 -22.59 29.87
C MET A 1 -17.18 -22.34 28.36
N ILE A 2 -15.98 -22.02 27.84
CA ILE A 2 -15.49 -21.94 26.44
C ILE A 2 -14.15 -21.21 26.58
N LYS A 3 -13.18 -21.90 27.15
CA LYS A 3 -11.80 -21.44 27.29
C LYS A 3 -10.89 -22.66 27.30
N LEU A 4 -11.18 -23.62 26.41
CA LEU A 4 -10.41 -24.86 26.26
C LEU A 4 -10.89 -25.64 25.03
N LEU A 5 -10.58 -25.15 23.83
CA LEU A 5 -10.64 -25.94 22.58
C LEU A 5 -10.07 -25.05 21.48
N LEU A 6 -8.75 -25.08 21.32
CA LEU A 6 -8.02 -24.76 20.08
C LEU A 6 -6.53 -25.06 20.36
N LEU A 7 -6.26 -26.31 20.73
CA LEU A 7 -4.94 -26.92 20.62
C LEU A 7 -5.18 -28.25 19.90
N VAL A 8 -4.26 -28.58 18.99
CA VAL A 8 -4.22 -29.72 18.06
C VAL A 8 -4.73 -29.42 16.64
N ASN A 9 -3.86 -28.73 15.88
CA ASN A 9 -3.40 -29.16 14.56
C ASN A 9 -2.12 -28.37 14.20
N PHE A 10 -1.04 -28.65 14.93
CA PHE A 10 0.30 -28.12 14.65
C PHE A 10 1.12 -29.20 13.97
N LEU A 11 0.84 -29.47 12.70
CA LEU A 11 1.75 -30.25 11.84
C LEU A 11 1.74 -29.61 10.45
N PHE A 12 2.87 -28.94 10.15
CA PHE A 12 3.23 -28.23 8.91
C PHE A 12 2.52 -26.89 8.63
N ALA A 13 2.57 -25.95 9.58
CA ALA A 13 2.48 -24.54 9.23
C ALA A 13 3.79 -24.12 8.54
N ASN A 14 3.68 -23.57 7.34
CA ASN A 14 4.83 -23.02 6.63
C ASN A 14 5.27 -21.76 7.40
N SER A 15 6.42 -21.76 8.07
CA SER A 15 6.86 -20.64 8.94
C SER A 15 6.67 -19.23 8.33
N ASN A 16 6.83 -19.11 7.01
CA ASN A 16 6.58 -17.87 6.27
C ASN A 16 5.11 -17.43 6.25
N SER A 17 4.12 -18.34 6.18
CA SER A 17 2.70 -17.97 6.19
C SER A 17 2.25 -17.43 7.54
N ASP A 18 2.80 -18.00 8.63
CA ASP A 18 2.48 -17.55 9.98
C ASP A 18 3.11 -16.18 10.25
N PHE A 19 4.34 -15.96 9.79
CA PHE A 19 5.00 -14.66 9.85
C PHE A 19 4.26 -13.59 9.02
N GLU A 20 3.87 -13.92 7.77
CA GLU A 20 3.08 -13.03 6.91
C GLU A 20 1.78 -12.61 7.61
N ALA A 21 1.04 -13.56 8.18
CA ALA A 21 -0.20 -13.29 8.89
C ALA A 21 0.00 -12.32 10.06
N GLN A 22 1.07 -12.48 10.84
CA GLN A 22 1.41 -11.57 11.95
C GLN A 22 1.73 -10.16 11.46
N VAL A 23 2.50 -10.02 10.38
CA VAL A 23 2.81 -8.71 9.78
C VAL A 23 1.54 -8.02 9.32
N LYS A 24 0.65 -8.74 8.62
CA LYS A 24 -0.60 -8.20 8.11
C LYS A 24 -1.53 -7.77 9.24
N HIS A 25 -1.67 -8.60 10.27
CA HIS A 25 -2.48 -8.29 11.45
C HIS A 25 -2.02 -7.00 12.12
N ARG A 26 -0.72 -6.90 12.44
CA ARG A 26 -0.16 -5.71 13.09
C ARG A 26 -0.39 -4.44 12.28
N LEU A 27 -0.14 -4.48 10.97
CA LEU A 27 -0.35 -3.31 10.11
C LEU A 27 -1.84 -2.93 10.02
N GLN A 28 -2.73 -3.92 10.02
CA GLN A 28 -4.17 -3.66 10.02
C GLN A 28 -4.64 -3.05 11.35
N GLU A 29 -4.11 -3.52 12.48
CA GLU A 29 -4.35 -2.90 13.78
C GLU A 29 -3.87 -1.45 13.80
N GLU A 30 -2.66 -1.16 13.30
CA GLU A 30 -2.16 0.21 13.19
C GLU A 30 -3.09 1.10 12.35
N VAL A 31 -3.60 0.58 11.22
CA VAL A 31 -4.57 1.32 10.40
C VAL A 31 -5.86 1.60 11.18
N LEU A 32 -6.41 0.60 11.87
CA LEU A 32 -7.70 0.73 12.55
C LEU A 32 -7.64 1.54 13.85
N PHE A 33 -6.56 1.43 14.61
CA PHE A 33 -6.45 2.04 15.94
C PHE A 33 -5.66 3.34 15.97
N GLU A 34 -4.73 3.54 15.03
CA GLU A 34 -3.89 4.76 15.02
C GLU A 34 -4.26 5.71 13.88
N TYR A 35 -4.49 5.18 12.67
CA TYR A 35 -4.75 6.02 11.49
C TYR A 35 -6.22 6.41 11.33
N LEU A 36 -7.14 5.46 11.50
CA LEU A 36 -8.58 5.68 11.31
C LEU A 36 -9.15 6.80 12.21
N PRO A 37 -8.79 6.95 13.50
CA PRO A 37 -9.30 8.05 14.30
C PRO A 37 -8.93 9.44 13.74
N GLY A 38 -7.71 9.58 13.21
CA GLY A 38 -7.28 10.83 12.56
C GLY A 38 -8.04 11.11 11.25
N LEU A 39 -8.34 10.05 10.50
CA LEU A 39 -9.16 10.14 9.30
C LEU A 39 -10.59 10.58 9.61
N GLN A 40 -11.21 9.99 10.63
CA GLN A 40 -12.55 10.36 11.08
C GLN A 40 -12.61 11.78 11.64
N ALA A 41 -11.58 12.22 12.36
CA ALA A 41 -11.47 13.59 12.81
C ALA A 41 -11.39 14.60 11.63
N SER A 42 -10.86 14.18 10.49
CA SER A 42 -10.69 15.03 9.30
C SER A 42 -11.89 14.97 8.35
N LEU A 43 -12.51 13.80 8.19
CA LEU A 43 -13.51 13.52 7.15
C LEU A 43 -14.92 13.24 7.71
N GLY A 44 -15.08 13.24 9.03
CA GLY A 44 -16.33 12.95 9.70
C GLY A 44 -16.33 11.60 10.41
N GLU A 45 -17.05 11.54 11.53
CA GLU A 45 -17.15 10.34 12.34
C GLU A 45 -18.01 9.26 11.69
N CYS A 46 -17.78 8.04 12.13
CA CYS A 46 -18.62 6.90 11.83
C CYS A 46 -19.89 6.99 12.70
N GLU A 47 -20.99 7.45 12.13
CA GLU A 47 -22.25 7.61 12.86
C GLU A 47 -23.08 6.31 12.93
N ASP A 48 -22.81 5.33 12.05
CA ASP A 48 -23.55 4.07 11.94
C ASP A 48 -22.69 2.85 12.30
N GLU A 49 -23.29 1.82 12.93
CA GLU A 49 -22.62 0.55 13.29
C GLU A 49 -21.99 -0.20 12.09
N ASN A 50 -22.32 0.19 10.85
CA ASN A 50 -21.88 -0.43 9.60
C ASN A 50 -21.06 0.51 8.68
N CYS A 51 -20.41 1.54 9.24
CA CYS A 51 -19.62 2.48 8.45
C CYS A 51 -18.31 1.89 7.90
N LEU A 52 -17.75 0.87 8.57
CA LEU A 52 -16.56 0.16 8.09
C LEU A 52 -17.03 -1.00 7.23
N ILE A 53 -16.79 -0.90 5.93
CA ILE A 53 -17.23 -1.86 4.94
C ILE A 53 -16.01 -2.71 4.54
N GLU A 54 -15.99 -3.95 5.00
CA GLU A 54 -15.01 -4.93 4.55
C GLU A 54 -15.55 -5.67 3.33
N ASN A 55 -14.90 -5.45 2.19
CA ASN A 55 -15.10 -6.24 0.97
C ASN A 55 -14.04 -7.34 0.89
N SER A 56 -14.20 -8.27 -0.06
CA SER A 56 -13.28 -9.40 -0.20
C SER A 56 -11.81 -9.02 -0.44
N ASP A 57 -11.54 -7.82 -0.93
CA ASP A 57 -10.19 -7.37 -1.35
C ASP A 57 -9.80 -5.95 -0.90
N HIS A 58 -10.68 -5.22 -0.20
CA HIS A 58 -10.42 -3.87 0.32
C HIS A 58 -11.31 -3.53 1.51
N LEU A 59 -10.91 -2.51 2.26
CA LEU A 59 -11.67 -1.92 3.35
C LEU A 59 -12.05 -0.49 2.96
N SER A 60 -13.27 -0.07 3.28
CA SER A 60 -13.74 1.30 3.09
C SER A 60 -14.31 1.87 4.39
N LEU A 61 -14.19 3.19 4.56
CA LEU A 61 -14.91 3.96 5.55
C LEU A 61 -16.02 4.75 4.84
N LYS A 62 -17.26 4.46 5.20
CA LYS A 62 -18.41 5.27 4.83
C LYS A 62 -18.56 6.40 5.83
N THR A 63 -18.39 7.63 5.36
CA THR A 63 -18.74 8.85 6.09
C THR A 63 -20.13 9.32 5.64
N LYS A 64 -20.61 10.42 6.23
CA LYS A 64 -21.86 11.05 5.81
C LYS A 64 -21.81 11.52 4.35
N ASP A 65 -20.67 12.04 3.92
CA ASP A 65 -20.54 12.76 2.65
C ASP A 65 -19.86 11.92 1.55
N ASP A 66 -19.08 10.90 1.92
CA ASP A 66 -18.33 10.09 0.96
C ASP A 66 -17.93 8.69 1.47
N GLU A 67 -17.50 7.82 0.55
CA GLU A 67 -16.83 6.55 0.84
C GLU A 67 -15.31 6.71 0.59
N VAL A 68 -14.51 6.37 1.60
CA VAL A 68 -13.06 6.49 1.57
C VAL A 68 -12.43 5.10 1.55
N CYS A 69 -11.62 4.82 0.53
CA CYS A 69 -10.84 3.59 0.45
C CYS A 69 -9.78 3.59 1.55
N LEU A 70 -9.84 2.66 2.51
CA LEU A 70 -8.88 2.59 3.63
C LEU A 70 -7.61 1.83 3.23
N PRO A 71 -6.44 2.17 3.81
CA PRO A 71 -5.23 1.39 3.60
C PRO A 71 -5.45 -0.05 4.06
N TYR A 72 -4.94 -0.99 3.29
CA TYR A 72 -5.17 -2.40 3.49
C TYR A 72 -4.01 -3.23 2.94
N THR A 73 -3.73 -4.37 3.56
CA THR A 73 -2.64 -5.28 3.12
C THR A 73 -3.02 -6.13 1.90
N GLN A 74 -3.94 -5.64 1.07
CA GLN A 74 -4.39 -6.25 -0.17
C GLN A 74 -4.45 -5.22 -1.30
N CYS A 75 -4.39 -5.70 -2.53
CA CYS A 75 -4.30 -4.84 -3.70
C CYS A 75 -5.64 -4.23 -4.13
N GLY A 76 -6.77 -4.73 -3.63
CA GLY A 76 -8.10 -4.23 -3.99
C GLY A 76 -8.32 -2.75 -3.65
N PHE A 77 -7.51 -2.19 -2.74
CA PHE A 77 -7.42 -0.74 -2.51
C PHE A 77 -7.32 0.04 -3.84
N TYR A 78 -6.47 -0.40 -4.77
CA TYR A 78 -6.30 0.30 -6.05
C TYR A 78 -7.51 0.18 -6.97
N ASN A 79 -8.31 -0.89 -6.85
CA ASN A 79 -9.59 -1.01 -7.55
C ASN A 79 -10.62 -0.04 -6.97
N CYS A 80 -10.64 0.12 -5.64
CA CYS A 80 -11.47 1.11 -4.96
C CYS A 80 -11.11 2.54 -5.42
N MET A 81 -9.81 2.87 -5.46
CA MET A 81 -9.34 4.17 -5.95
C MET A 81 -9.68 4.39 -7.43
N GLU A 82 -9.53 3.36 -8.28
CA GLU A 82 -9.94 3.46 -9.68
C GLU A 82 -11.44 3.70 -9.82
N LYS A 83 -12.28 3.00 -9.04
CA LYS A 83 -13.74 3.23 -9.04
C LYS A 83 -14.08 4.67 -8.63
N LYS A 84 -13.34 5.23 -7.68
CA LYS A 84 -13.55 6.60 -7.19
C LYS A 84 -13.14 7.66 -8.20
N TYR A 85 -11.94 7.55 -8.80
CA TYR A 85 -11.39 8.59 -9.67
C TYR A 85 -11.65 8.37 -11.17
N GLY A 86 -11.91 7.13 -11.59
CA GLY A 86 -12.18 6.76 -12.98
C GLY A 86 -11.03 7.11 -13.93
N CYS A 87 -9.78 6.91 -13.52
CA CYS A 87 -8.62 7.40 -14.25
C CYS A 87 -8.39 6.70 -15.59
N SER A 88 -8.74 5.41 -15.69
CA SER A 88 -8.66 4.67 -16.95
C SER A 88 -9.61 5.21 -18.02
N GLU A 89 -10.76 5.77 -17.62
CA GLU A 89 -11.75 6.36 -18.55
C GLU A 89 -11.21 7.59 -19.30
N VAL A 90 -10.19 8.25 -18.73
CA VAL A 90 -9.52 9.42 -19.30
C VAL A 90 -8.10 9.10 -19.80
N GLY A 91 -7.78 7.81 -19.93
CA GLY A 91 -6.52 7.32 -20.49
C GLY A 91 -5.33 7.35 -19.53
N VAL A 92 -5.54 7.58 -18.22
CA VAL A 92 -4.49 7.57 -17.20
C VAL A 92 -4.57 6.26 -16.41
N ASN A 93 -3.73 5.30 -16.76
CA ASN A 93 -3.84 3.92 -16.25
C ASN A 93 -2.96 3.65 -15.02
N TYR A 94 -2.82 4.62 -14.11
CA TYR A 94 -1.99 4.44 -12.92
C TYR A 94 -2.50 3.31 -12.03
N PHE A 95 -3.77 3.34 -11.62
CA PHE A 95 -4.31 2.33 -10.70
C PHE A 95 -4.40 0.94 -11.35
N THR A 96 -4.92 0.86 -12.57
CA THR A 96 -5.20 -0.40 -13.28
C THR A 96 -3.99 -0.99 -14.01
N GLY A 97 -3.13 -0.15 -14.57
CA GLY A 97 -2.00 -0.56 -15.41
C GLY A 97 -0.66 -0.66 -14.67
N LEU A 98 -0.52 0.05 -13.54
CA LEU A 98 0.73 0.11 -12.78
C LEU A 98 0.58 -0.37 -11.33
N ALA A 99 -0.23 0.30 -10.52
CA ALA A 99 -0.29 0.08 -9.08
C ALA A 99 -0.85 -1.31 -8.71
N PHE A 100 -2.05 -1.66 -9.21
CA PHE A 100 -2.68 -2.95 -8.94
C PHE A 100 -1.85 -4.14 -9.47
N PRO A 101 -1.35 -4.14 -10.72
CA PRO A 101 -0.51 -5.25 -11.23
C PRO A 101 0.82 -5.41 -10.48
N THR A 102 1.45 -4.29 -10.10
CA THR A 102 2.71 -4.32 -9.32
C THR A 102 2.46 -4.92 -7.94
N CYS A 103 1.44 -4.43 -7.24
CA CYS A 103 1.03 -4.97 -5.94
C CYS A 103 0.73 -6.47 -6.03
N SER A 104 -0.07 -6.89 -7.01
CA SER A 104 -0.45 -8.29 -7.18
C SER A 104 0.76 -9.18 -7.44
N THR A 105 1.72 -8.72 -8.24
CA THR A 105 2.97 -9.45 -8.49
C THR A 105 3.79 -9.62 -7.21
N TYR A 106 3.84 -8.61 -6.33
CA TYR A 106 4.50 -8.75 -5.03
C TYR A 106 3.84 -9.82 -4.17
N LEU A 107 2.51 -9.82 -4.07
CA LEU A 107 1.77 -10.82 -3.31
C LEU A 107 1.98 -12.24 -3.87
N GLU A 108 2.01 -12.40 -5.19
CA GLU A 108 2.35 -13.68 -5.82
C GLU A 108 3.79 -14.12 -5.52
N ASN A 109 4.75 -13.20 -5.55
CA ASN A 109 6.15 -13.51 -5.28
C ASN A 109 6.40 -13.85 -3.81
N ILE A 110 5.62 -13.28 -2.88
CA ILE A 110 5.59 -13.71 -1.47
C ILE A 110 5.12 -15.16 -1.37
N LYS A 111 4.00 -15.52 -2.02
CA LYS A 111 3.49 -16.91 -2.07
C LYS A 111 4.50 -17.90 -2.67
N LYS A 112 5.35 -17.43 -3.59
CA LYS A 112 6.44 -18.22 -4.19
C LYS A 112 7.71 -18.28 -3.32
N ASN A 113 7.70 -17.73 -2.11
CA ASN A 113 8.84 -17.66 -1.18
C ASN A 113 10.07 -16.94 -1.77
N TYR A 114 9.85 -15.92 -2.60
CA TYR A 114 10.95 -15.16 -3.20
C TYR A 114 11.58 -14.18 -2.20
N PHE A 115 10.83 -13.77 -1.18
CA PHE A 115 11.27 -12.79 -0.19
C PHE A 115 11.60 -13.45 1.15
N THR A 116 12.56 -12.87 1.87
CA THR A 116 12.80 -13.19 3.29
C THR A 116 11.72 -12.55 4.17
N GLU A 117 11.66 -12.91 5.45
CA GLU A 117 10.80 -12.24 6.44
C GLU A 117 10.98 -10.71 6.46
N LYS A 118 12.21 -10.21 6.37
CA LYS A 118 12.49 -8.77 6.26
C LYS A 118 11.91 -8.17 4.99
N GLY A 119 12.01 -8.90 3.88
CA GLY A 119 11.42 -8.52 2.60
C GLY A 119 9.89 -8.46 2.66
N ILE A 120 9.25 -9.47 3.24
CA ILE A 120 7.79 -9.53 3.45
C ILE A 120 7.34 -8.34 4.31
N GLN A 121 8.00 -8.10 5.44
CA GLN A 121 7.69 -6.97 6.31
C GLN A 121 7.81 -5.64 5.56
N TRP A 122 8.89 -5.44 4.81
CA TRP A 122 9.10 -4.23 4.02
C TRP A 122 8.02 -4.05 2.95
N ILE A 123 7.66 -5.09 2.19
CA ILE A 123 6.65 -5.03 1.13
C ILE A 123 5.29 -4.56 1.68
N TYR A 124 4.80 -5.17 2.76
CA TYR A 124 3.52 -4.78 3.34
C TYR A 124 3.56 -3.39 3.99
N SER A 125 4.67 -3.04 4.64
CA SER A 125 4.81 -1.69 5.24
C SER A 125 4.82 -0.61 4.16
N VAL A 126 5.54 -0.83 3.06
CA VAL A 126 5.52 0.05 1.89
C VAL A 126 4.13 0.15 1.29
N MET A 127 3.44 -0.98 1.11
CA MET A 127 2.08 -1.01 0.58
C MET A 127 1.15 -0.09 1.39
N VAL A 128 1.12 -0.26 2.71
CA VAL A 128 0.28 0.58 3.59
C VAL A 128 0.73 2.04 3.57
N CYS A 129 2.03 2.33 3.57
CA CYS A 129 2.57 3.69 3.49
C CYS A 129 2.11 4.41 2.21
N LEU A 130 2.21 3.75 1.05
CA LEU A 130 1.79 4.31 -0.24
C LEU A 130 0.29 4.60 -0.27
N GLN A 131 -0.52 3.71 0.29
CA GLN A 131 -1.98 3.88 0.36
C GLN A 131 -2.38 5.00 1.32
N LYS A 132 -1.76 5.08 2.50
CA LYS A 132 -1.93 6.21 3.45
C LYS A 132 -1.64 7.55 2.77
N GLY A 133 -0.50 7.65 2.07
CA GLY A 133 -0.12 8.88 1.36
C GLY A 133 -1.14 9.34 0.31
N LEU A 134 -1.74 8.40 -0.43
CA LEU A 134 -2.81 8.72 -1.38
C LEU A 134 -4.06 9.28 -0.71
N ILE A 135 -4.49 8.68 0.41
CA ILE A 135 -5.66 9.14 1.16
C ILE A 135 -5.38 10.50 1.78
N ASP A 136 -4.23 10.67 2.43
CA ASP A 136 -3.84 11.93 3.04
C ASP A 136 -3.82 13.07 2.01
N GLU A 137 -3.31 12.81 0.81
CA GLU A 137 -3.23 13.82 -0.23
C GLU A 137 -4.58 14.13 -0.87
N CYS A 138 -5.34 13.10 -1.24
CA CYS A 138 -6.53 13.29 -2.03
C CYS A 138 -7.79 13.54 -1.20
N GLU A 139 -7.92 12.87 -0.06
CA GLU A 139 -9.13 12.89 0.76
C GLU A 139 -8.97 13.92 1.89
N VAL A 140 -7.90 13.80 2.70
CA VAL A 140 -7.70 14.67 3.87
C VAL A 140 -7.32 16.09 3.46
N ARG A 141 -6.35 16.25 2.54
CA ARG A 141 -5.93 17.57 2.05
C ARG A 141 -6.78 18.08 0.89
N GLY A 142 -7.55 17.21 0.23
CA GLY A 142 -8.39 17.58 -0.91
C GLY A 142 -7.60 17.99 -2.18
N ASN A 143 -6.30 17.70 -2.26
CA ASN A 143 -5.44 18.26 -3.30
C ASN A 143 -5.67 17.63 -4.68
N CYS A 144 -6.32 16.46 -4.75
CA CYS A 144 -6.50 15.75 -6.01
C CYS A 144 -7.65 16.29 -6.88
N GLN A 145 -8.52 17.16 -6.35
CA GLN A 145 -9.57 17.80 -7.15
C GLN A 145 -8.95 18.87 -8.08
N LYS A 146 -8.96 18.61 -9.39
CA LYS A 146 -8.45 19.51 -10.43
C LYS A 146 -9.58 19.88 -11.41
N GLU A 147 -9.30 20.80 -12.34
CA GLU A 147 -10.34 21.33 -13.23
C GLU A 147 -10.94 20.28 -14.17
N THR A 148 -10.21 19.19 -14.44
CA THR A 148 -10.70 18.06 -15.23
C THR A 148 -10.28 16.74 -14.58
N LYS A 149 -11.07 15.68 -14.79
CA LYS A 149 -10.75 14.33 -14.34
C LYS A 149 -9.36 13.88 -14.82
N LYS A 150 -9.00 14.18 -16.07
CA LYS A 150 -7.65 13.86 -16.58
C LYS A 150 -6.56 14.54 -15.76
N LYS A 151 -6.69 15.84 -15.46
CA LYS A 151 -5.72 16.56 -14.62
C LYS A 151 -5.67 16.03 -13.20
N THR A 152 -6.80 15.61 -12.62
CA THR A 152 -6.84 14.91 -11.33
C THR A 152 -6.01 13.64 -11.37
N CYS A 153 -6.21 12.81 -12.39
CA CYS A 153 -5.49 11.55 -12.52
C CYS A 153 -4.00 11.72 -12.86
N ASP A 154 -3.65 12.70 -13.69
CA ASP A 154 -2.26 13.07 -13.95
C ASP A 154 -1.60 13.52 -12.63
N TYR A 155 -2.27 14.39 -11.85
CA TYR A 155 -1.77 14.85 -10.55
C TYR A 155 -1.57 13.72 -9.54
N ILE A 156 -2.53 12.80 -9.43
CA ILE A 156 -2.42 11.61 -8.58
C ILE A 156 -1.17 10.81 -8.98
N THR A 157 -0.95 10.61 -10.28
CA THR A 157 0.21 9.88 -10.79
C THR A 157 1.50 10.58 -10.38
N ASP A 158 1.62 11.89 -10.65
CA ASP A 158 2.83 12.66 -10.33
C ASP A 158 3.12 12.67 -8.83
N PHE A 159 2.10 12.95 -7.99
CA PHE A 159 2.24 12.93 -6.54
C PHE A 159 2.74 11.58 -6.03
N THR A 160 2.13 10.48 -6.51
CA THR A 160 2.53 9.16 -6.03
C THR A 160 3.98 8.86 -6.38
N LEU A 161 4.40 9.14 -7.62
CA LEU A 161 5.78 8.92 -8.06
C LEU A 161 6.80 9.70 -7.22
N ASP A 162 6.47 10.93 -6.83
CA ASP A 162 7.33 11.75 -5.97
C ASP A 162 7.30 11.31 -4.49
N PHE A 163 6.19 10.77 -4.01
CA PHE A 163 6.03 10.26 -2.65
C PHE A 163 6.67 8.89 -2.42
N HIS A 164 6.73 8.04 -3.46
CA HIS A 164 7.22 6.66 -3.42
C HIS A 164 8.59 6.48 -2.72
N PRO A 165 9.64 7.29 -3.03
CA PRO A 165 10.94 7.18 -2.39
C PRO A 165 10.90 7.20 -0.86
N GLY A 166 10.08 8.09 -0.28
CA GLY A 166 9.93 8.22 1.17
C GLY A 166 9.45 6.92 1.80
N CYS A 167 8.41 6.30 1.22
CA CYS A 167 7.93 5.01 1.70
C CYS A 167 8.97 3.89 1.54
N TYR A 168 9.69 3.82 0.41
CA TYR A 168 10.69 2.76 0.20
C TYR A 168 11.84 2.82 1.20
N ILE A 169 12.25 4.02 1.59
CA ILE A 169 13.37 4.24 2.52
C ILE A 169 12.93 4.05 3.96
N ASN A 170 11.76 4.58 4.35
CA ASN A 170 11.37 4.71 5.76
C ASN A 170 10.44 3.59 6.26
N SER A 171 9.84 2.78 5.38
CA SER A 171 8.91 1.73 5.81
C SER A 171 9.63 0.46 6.27
N GLY A 172 9.16 -0.13 7.37
CA GLY A 172 9.74 -1.37 7.92
C GLY A 172 11.23 -1.20 8.23
N VAL A 173 12.07 -2.09 7.70
CA VAL A 173 13.54 -1.97 7.84
C VAL A 173 14.17 -0.99 6.83
N GLY A 174 13.39 -0.48 5.88
CA GLY A 174 13.86 0.32 4.75
C GLY A 174 14.58 -0.50 3.68
N VAL A 175 14.43 -0.10 2.41
CA VAL A 175 14.99 -0.85 1.27
C VAL A 175 16.52 -0.96 1.34
N CYS A 176 17.18 0.01 1.97
CA CYS A 176 18.63 0.03 2.13
C CYS A 176 19.16 -1.09 3.04
N HIS A 177 18.38 -1.54 4.02
CA HIS A 177 18.78 -2.58 4.97
C HIS A 177 18.27 -3.97 4.60
N LEU A 178 17.62 -4.12 3.44
CA LEU A 178 17.18 -5.42 2.95
C LEU A 178 18.36 -6.31 2.51
N PRO A 179 18.23 -7.64 2.69
CA PRO A 179 19.14 -8.61 2.07
C PRO A 179 19.24 -8.41 0.56
N MET A 180 20.41 -8.71 -0.01
CA MET A 180 20.65 -8.57 -1.46
C MET A 180 19.65 -9.37 -2.31
N LYS A 181 19.26 -10.57 -1.85
CA LYS A 181 18.22 -11.39 -2.49
C LYS A 181 16.90 -10.64 -2.65
N ASP A 182 16.46 -9.95 -1.60
CA ASP A 182 15.20 -9.21 -1.61
C ASP A 182 15.29 -8.00 -2.52
N LYS A 183 16.40 -7.25 -2.49
CA LYS A 183 16.66 -6.12 -3.41
C LYS A 183 16.60 -6.55 -4.87
N LEU A 184 17.20 -7.70 -5.21
CA LEU A 184 17.17 -8.25 -6.56
C LEU A 184 15.76 -8.67 -6.99
N ASN A 185 14.99 -9.29 -6.08
CA ASN A 185 13.62 -9.71 -6.35
C ASN A 185 12.64 -8.55 -6.42
N ILE A 186 12.86 -7.47 -5.65
CA ILE A 186 12.17 -6.18 -5.79
C ILE A 186 12.39 -5.65 -7.21
N TRP A 187 13.65 -5.52 -7.64
CA TRP A 187 13.98 -5.02 -8.97
C TRP A 187 13.30 -5.85 -10.07
N ARG A 188 13.40 -7.19 -10.01
CA ARG A 188 12.75 -8.10 -10.96
C ARG A 188 11.22 -7.95 -10.98
N THR A 189 10.62 -7.64 -9.83
CA THR A 189 9.17 -7.46 -9.71
C THR A 189 8.71 -6.18 -10.38
N VAL A 190 9.39 -5.05 -10.11
CA VAL A 190 8.96 -3.73 -10.58
C VAL A 190 9.47 -3.40 -11.98
N SER A 191 10.63 -3.90 -12.41
CA SER A 191 11.29 -3.45 -13.64
C SER A 191 10.45 -3.61 -14.90
N LYS A 192 9.51 -4.55 -14.91
CA LYS A 192 8.59 -4.79 -16.04
C LYS A 192 7.45 -3.75 -16.13
N TYR A 193 7.21 -3.02 -15.05
CA TYR A 193 6.18 -1.98 -14.97
C TYR A 193 6.75 -0.57 -15.10
N LEU A 194 8.02 -0.36 -14.77
CA LEU A 194 8.62 0.97 -14.76
C LEU A 194 8.83 1.52 -16.19
N THR A 195 8.31 2.72 -16.41
CA THR A 195 8.65 3.59 -17.54
C THR A 195 10.12 4.06 -17.45
N LYS A 196 10.59 4.86 -18.42
CA LYS A 196 11.95 5.42 -18.36
C LYS A 196 12.14 6.35 -17.16
N ASP A 197 11.15 7.17 -16.85
CA ASP A 197 11.24 8.18 -15.78
C ASP A 197 11.12 7.53 -14.39
N GLU A 198 10.23 6.54 -14.25
CA GLU A 198 10.08 5.78 -13.01
C GLU A 198 11.34 4.95 -12.70
N ARG A 199 12.03 4.42 -13.73
CA ARG A 199 13.35 3.81 -13.55
C ARG A 199 14.36 4.79 -12.99
N LYS A 200 14.36 6.04 -13.45
CA LYS A 200 15.26 7.08 -12.94
C LYS A 200 15.00 7.37 -11.46
N GLN A 201 13.73 7.46 -11.05
CA GLN A 201 13.38 7.62 -9.63
C GLN A 201 13.76 6.38 -8.79
N ALA A 202 13.53 5.17 -9.29
CA ALA A 202 13.98 3.95 -8.62
C ALA A 202 15.51 3.92 -8.43
N TYR A 203 16.28 4.39 -9.41
CA TYR A 203 17.73 4.55 -9.26
C TYR A 203 18.10 5.60 -8.20
N LYS A 204 17.38 6.72 -8.10
CA LYS A 204 17.62 7.71 -7.03
C LYS A 204 17.48 7.11 -5.64
N VAL A 205 16.51 6.22 -5.42
CA VAL A 205 16.34 5.50 -4.16
C VAL A 205 17.54 4.60 -3.86
N VAL A 206 18.02 3.87 -4.88
CA VAL A 206 19.24 3.03 -4.76
C VAL A 206 20.47 3.89 -4.44
N PHE A 207 20.64 5.05 -5.09
CA PHE A 207 21.75 5.96 -4.81
C PHE A 207 21.71 6.52 -3.39
N ASN A 208 20.52 6.84 -2.85
CA ASN A 208 20.37 7.28 -1.46
C ASN A 208 20.77 6.21 -0.43
N CYS A 209 20.65 4.93 -0.77
CA CYS A 209 21.14 3.86 0.10
C CYS A 209 22.68 3.77 0.15
N ILE A 210 23.40 4.37 -0.80
CA ILE A 210 24.87 4.32 -0.91
C ILE A 210 25.50 5.62 -0.42
N LEU A 211 24.88 6.76 -0.76
CA LEU A 211 25.27 8.09 -0.33
C LEU A 211 24.01 8.77 0.21
N PRO A 212 23.78 8.77 1.52
CA PRO A 212 22.61 9.44 2.09
C PRO A 212 22.78 10.95 1.88
N THR A 213 22.18 11.48 0.82
CA THR A 213 21.99 12.92 0.69
C THR A 213 20.79 13.27 1.54
N THR A 214 20.97 14.12 2.54
CA THR A 214 19.87 14.76 3.27
C THR A 214 19.05 15.54 2.24
N ASN A 215 17.88 15.04 1.86
CA ASN A 215 16.67 15.75 1.40
C ASN A 215 15.84 14.85 0.47
N PHE A 216 14.77 14.29 1.02
CA PHE A 216 13.51 14.01 0.31
C PHE A 216 12.42 14.85 0.96
#